data_AF-A0A7C0Y3A5-F1
#
_entry.id   AF-A0A7C0Y3A5-F1
#
_cell.length_a   1.000
_cell.length_b   1.000
_cell.length_c   1.000
_cell.angle_alpha   90.00
_cell.angle_beta   90.00
_cell.angle_gamma   90.00
#
_symmetry.space_group_name_H-M   'P 1'
#
loop_
_entity.id
_entity.type
_entity.pdbx_description
1 polymer ?
#
loop_
_entity_poly.entity_id
_entity_poly.type
_entity_poly.pdbx_seq_one_letter_code
_entity_poly.pdbx_strand_id
1 'polypeptide(L)'
;MRKLYIKMCEKAKEIQKEWQPQEGDKFAFKKDLNKTNFVFQSTLDDVKNTEIIIAVDGLIIEKKSVIWLPYQHQLQEMVCEAKYTRLWWISKFYKPKEKIPIILLFQDFEEFLEKEIFPTKNINYSAEELWLIYVMKRKYNKIWNKIKKEWEEIKNENTKKIN
;
A
#
# COMPACT_ATOMS: atom_id res chain seq x y z
N MET A 1 10.26 10.68 7.36
CA MET A 1 9.62 9.35 7.13
C MET A 1 10.52 8.25 7.70
N ARG A 2 9.97 7.16 8.25
CA ARG A 2 10.78 6.08 8.86
C ARG A 2 11.54 5.29 7.78
N LYS A 3 12.82 4.98 8.04
CA LYS A 3 13.67 4.20 7.11
C LYS A 3 13.08 2.80 6.84
N LEU A 4 12.42 2.20 7.84
CA LEU A 4 11.76 0.92 7.70
C LEU A 4 10.63 0.98 6.67
N TYR A 5 9.72 1.96 6.78
CA TYR A 5 8.65 2.16 5.80
C TYR A 5 9.16 2.30 4.36
N ILE A 6 10.20 3.12 4.14
CA ILE A 6 10.82 3.29 2.81
C ILE A 6 11.33 1.94 2.30
N LYS A 7 11.97 1.14 3.16
CA LYS A 7 12.48 -0.19 2.79
C LYS A 7 11.36 -1.18 2.43
N MET A 8 10.26 -1.13 3.18
CA MET A 8 9.07 -1.96 2.91
C MET A 8 8.45 -1.59 1.55
N CYS A 9 8.31 -0.29 1.26
CA CYS A 9 7.82 0.20 -0.02
C CYS A 9 8.73 -0.19 -1.19
N GLU A 10 10.06 -0.04 -1.02
CA GLU A 10 11.06 -0.43 -2.02
C GLU A 10 10.92 -1.90 -2.42
N LYS A 11 10.68 -2.77 -1.44
CA LYS A 11 10.58 -4.22 -1.62
C LYS A 11 9.20 -4.68 -2.10
N ALA A 12 8.16 -3.86 -1.95
CA ALA A 12 6.79 -4.17 -2.37
C ALA A 12 6.61 -3.95 -3.88
N LYS A 13 7.23 -4.81 -4.70
CA LYS A 13 7.29 -4.65 -6.17
C LYS A 13 5.90 -4.53 -6.82
N GLU A 14 4.91 -5.17 -6.23
CA GLU A 14 3.52 -5.22 -6.67
C GLU A 14 2.90 -3.83 -6.66
N ILE A 15 2.90 -3.16 -5.51
CA ILE A 15 2.33 -1.81 -5.37
C ILE A 15 3.14 -0.77 -6.16
N GLN A 16 4.46 -0.96 -6.26
CA GLN A 16 5.32 -0.06 -7.05
C GLN A 16 5.02 -0.18 -8.56
N LYS A 17 4.65 -1.38 -9.02
CA LYS A 17 4.26 -1.61 -10.41
C LYS A 17 2.89 -0.98 -10.69
N GLU A 18 1.92 -1.21 -9.81
CA GLU A 18 0.55 -0.69 -9.94
C GLU A 18 0.43 0.82 -9.75
N TRP A 19 1.41 1.46 -9.10
CA TRP A 19 1.40 2.90 -8.85
C TRP A 19 1.23 3.71 -10.15
N GLN A 20 0.16 4.47 -10.25
CA GLN A 20 -0.01 5.49 -11.28
C GLN A 20 0.23 6.84 -10.63
N PRO A 21 1.36 7.53 -10.92
CA PRO A 21 1.69 8.80 -10.28
C PRO A 21 0.58 9.83 -10.42
N GLN A 22 0.16 10.41 -9.30
CA GLN A 22 -0.80 11.50 -9.21
C GLN A 22 -0.16 12.71 -8.54
N GLU A 23 -0.68 13.91 -8.82
CA GLU A 23 -0.20 15.11 -8.15
C GLU A 23 -0.28 14.97 -6.62
N GLY A 24 0.77 15.39 -5.92
CA GLY A 24 0.87 15.27 -4.47
C GLY A 24 1.35 13.90 -3.97
N ASP A 25 1.50 12.90 -4.86
CA ASP A 25 2.11 11.63 -4.50
C ASP A 25 3.51 11.83 -3.96
N LYS A 26 3.82 11.14 -2.88
CA LYS A 26 5.14 11.18 -2.25
C LYS A 26 6.02 10.06 -2.78
N PHE A 27 7.28 10.37 -3.05
CA PHE A 27 8.26 9.38 -3.47
C PHE A 27 9.65 9.65 -2.87
N ALA A 28 10.53 8.66 -2.90
CA ALA A 28 11.96 8.81 -2.63
C ALA A 28 12.77 8.37 -3.85
N PHE A 29 13.95 8.96 -4.04
CA PHE A 29 14.89 8.49 -5.05
C PHE A 29 15.56 7.20 -4.57
N LYS A 30 15.71 6.19 -5.43
CA LYS A 30 16.45 4.97 -5.07
C LYS A 30 17.90 5.25 -4.67
N LYS A 31 18.51 6.30 -5.26
CA LYS A 31 19.86 6.77 -4.94
C LYS A 31 19.97 7.58 -3.65
N ASP A 32 18.85 8.12 -3.14
CA ASP A 32 18.82 8.95 -1.93
C ASP A 32 17.53 8.69 -1.14
N LEU A 33 17.60 7.71 -0.23
CA LEU A 33 16.48 7.31 0.62
C LEU A 33 16.25 8.27 1.81
N ASN A 34 17.10 9.30 1.99
CA ASN A 34 16.97 10.24 3.10
C ASN A 34 16.06 11.42 2.76
N LYS A 35 15.73 11.62 1.48
CA LYS A 35 14.88 12.71 1.00
C LYS A 35 13.59 12.18 0.40
N THR A 36 12.49 12.78 0.82
CA THR A 36 11.17 12.59 0.22
C THR A 36 10.85 13.76 -0.69
N ASN A 37 10.29 13.48 -1.84
CA ASN A 37 9.87 14.44 -2.86
C ASN A 37 8.38 14.19 -3.17
N PHE A 38 7.80 15.08 -3.96
CA PHE A 38 6.41 14.99 -4.37
C PHE A 38 6.29 15.10 -5.88
N VAL A 39 5.30 14.40 -6.43
CA VAL A 39 4.88 14.53 -7.82
C VAL A 39 4.14 15.86 -7.97
N PHE A 40 4.52 16.64 -8.98
CA PHE A 40 3.84 17.87 -9.37
C PHE A 40 3.38 17.72 -10.82
N GLN A 41 2.11 18.04 -11.09
CA GLN A 41 1.62 18.05 -12.46
C GLN A 41 2.24 19.25 -13.19
N SER A 42 3.06 18.99 -14.22
CA SER A 42 3.48 20.06 -15.12
C SER A 42 2.30 20.52 -15.96
N THR A 43 2.24 21.82 -16.25
CA THR A 43 1.37 22.41 -17.27
C THR A 43 1.70 21.97 -18.69
N LEU A 44 2.72 21.14 -18.89
CA LEU A 44 2.98 20.47 -20.16
C LEU A 44 2.00 19.30 -20.33
N ASP A 45 0.90 19.57 -21.01
CA ASP A 45 -0.23 18.68 -21.35
C ASP A 45 0.13 17.31 -21.99
N ASP A 46 1.42 17.01 -22.20
CA ASP A 46 1.89 15.92 -23.08
C ASP A 46 2.50 14.71 -22.40
N VAL A 47 2.73 14.69 -21.08
CA VAL A 47 3.28 13.48 -20.44
C VAL A 47 2.16 12.54 -20.00
N LYS A 48 1.43 11.99 -20.98
CA LYS A 48 0.51 10.84 -20.78
C LYS A 48 1.25 9.51 -20.54
N ASN A 49 2.56 9.54 -20.33
CA ASN A 49 3.38 8.35 -20.17
C ASN A 49 3.57 8.02 -18.67
N THR A 50 2.98 6.93 -18.21
CA THR A 50 3.01 6.45 -16.82
C THR A 50 4.41 6.02 -16.34
N GLU A 51 5.39 5.98 -17.23
CA GLU A 51 6.80 5.70 -16.93
C GLU A 51 7.60 6.93 -16.48
N ILE A 52 7.01 8.12 -16.57
CA ILE A 52 7.65 9.40 -16.26
C ILE A 52 6.91 10.09 -15.12
N ILE A 53 7.68 10.70 -14.22
CA ILE A 53 7.22 11.51 -13.10
C ILE A 53 7.83 12.89 -13.25
N ILE A 54 7.01 13.91 -13.05
CA ILE A 54 7.47 15.30 -12.97
C ILE A 54 7.53 15.67 -11.49
N ALA A 55 8.68 16.14 -11.05
CA ALA A 55 8.91 16.55 -9.66
C ALA A 55 9.09 18.07 -9.54
N VAL A 56 9.32 18.52 -8.29
CA VAL A 56 9.73 19.88 -7.96
C VAL A 56 10.86 20.32 -8.90
N ASP A 57 10.77 21.55 -9.41
CA ASP A 57 11.66 22.19 -10.39
C ASP A 57 11.51 21.74 -11.86
N GLY A 58 10.43 21.02 -12.20
CA GLY A 58 10.17 20.60 -13.58
C GLY A 58 11.09 19.48 -14.07
N LEU A 59 11.79 18.82 -13.15
CA LEU A 59 12.64 17.68 -13.45
C LEU A 59 11.80 16.48 -13.90
N ILE A 60 12.11 15.99 -15.09
CA ILE A 60 11.56 14.76 -15.67
C ILE A 60 12.34 13.58 -15.11
N ILE A 61 11.67 12.68 -14.41
CA ILE A 61 12.26 11.54 -13.69
C ILE A 61 11.61 10.26 -14.18
N GLU A 62 12.42 9.24 -14.45
CA GLU A 62 11.88 7.91 -14.77
C GLU A 62 11.30 7.25 -13.51
N LYS A 63 10.07 6.71 -13.59
CA LYS A 63 9.39 6.00 -12.50
C LYS A 63 10.25 4.88 -11.90
N LYS A 64 11.02 4.16 -12.73
CA LYS A 64 11.91 3.08 -12.27
C LYS A 64 13.03 3.56 -11.34
N SER A 65 13.35 4.85 -11.31
CA SER A 65 14.41 5.44 -10.50
C SER A 65 13.95 5.87 -9.09
N VAL A 66 12.65 5.79 -8.83
CA VAL A 66 12.04 6.22 -7.58
C VAL A 66 11.28 5.09 -6.89
N ILE A 67 10.86 5.35 -5.66
CA ILE A 67 10.04 4.50 -4.81
C ILE A 67 8.83 5.32 -4.39
N TRP A 68 7.63 4.86 -4.72
CA TRP A 68 6.39 5.42 -4.20
C TRP A 68 6.29 5.20 -2.69
N LEU A 69 5.87 6.23 -1.97
CA LEU A 69 5.69 6.22 -0.53
C LEU A 69 4.24 6.58 -0.22
N PRO A 70 3.29 5.65 -0.42
CA PRO A 70 1.86 5.94 -0.30
C PRO A 70 1.53 6.49 1.08
N TYR A 71 0.53 7.37 1.13
CA TYR A 71 -0.07 7.82 2.38
C TYR A 71 -1.01 6.75 2.94
N GLN A 72 -1.38 6.89 4.21
CA GLN A 72 -2.35 6.02 4.84
C GLN A 72 -3.67 5.93 4.07
N HIS A 73 -4.23 7.05 3.61
CA HIS A 73 -5.50 7.04 2.86
C HIS A 73 -5.36 6.29 1.53
N GLN A 74 -4.23 6.40 0.83
CA GLN A 74 -3.97 5.66 -0.41
C GLN A 74 -3.86 4.16 -0.15
N LEU A 75 -3.17 3.76 0.92
CA LEU A 75 -3.12 2.36 1.34
C LEU A 75 -4.51 1.83 1.70
N GLN A 76 -5.33 2.63 2.39
CA GLN A 76 -6.72 2.27 2.71
C GLN A 76 -7.56 2.14 1.43
N GLU A 77 -7.45 3.05 0.47
CA GLU A 77 -8.13 2.96 -0.82
C GLU A 77 -7.73 1.72 -1.62
N MET A 78 -6.48 1.24 -1.51
CA MET A 78 -6.06 0.02 -2.19
C MET A 78 -6.83 -1.23 -1.75
N VAL A 79 -7.25 -1.28 -0.49
CA VAL A 79 -8.04 -2.37 0.12
C VAL A 79 -9.53 -2.03 0.28
N CYS A 80 -9.88 -0.76 0.11
CA CYS A 80 -11.23 -0.22 0.20
C CYS A 80 -11.70 0.21 -1.19
N GLU A 81 -12.50 -0.61 -1.86
CA GLU A 81 -13.06 -0.23 -3.16
C GLU A 81 -14.29 0.69 -3.07
N ALA A 82 -14.72 1.06 -1.86
CA ALA A 82 -15.80 2.01 -1.69
C ALA A 82 -15.27 3.45 -1.85
N LYS A 83 -15.36 4.02 -3.06
CA LYS A 83 -15.33 5.48 -3.23
C LYS A 83 -16.25 6.06 -2.16
N TYR A 84 -15.71 6.88 -1.25
CA TYR A 84 -16.37 7.40 -0.04
C TYR A 84 -17.84 7.83 -0.23
N THR A 85 -18.77 6.89 -0.27
CA THR A 85 -20.20 7.16 -0.27
C THR A 85 -20.61 7.24 1.19
N ARG A 86 -20.71 8.47 1.65
CA ARG A 86 -21.12 8.94 2.97
C ARG A 86 -22.57 8.52 3.31
N LEU A 87 -22.83 7.21 3.46
CA LEU A 87 -24.14 6.56 3.62
C LEU A 87 -24.80 6.17 2.29
N TRP A 88 -24.66 4.91 1.85
CA TRP A 88 -25.69 4.24 1.01
C TRP A 88 -26.54 3.39 1.97
N TRP A 89 -27.28 4.09 2.82
CA TRP A 89 -28.20 3.56 3.85
C TRP A 89 -28.89 2.25 3.42
N ILE A 90 -28.82 1.20 4.26
CA ILE A 90 -29.96 0.30 4.54
C ILE A 90 -30.51 -0.58 3.38
N SER A 91 -30.15 -0.46 2.11
CA SER A 91 -30.91 -1.11 1.02
C SER A 91 -30.34 -2.45 0.53
N LYS A 92 -30.52 -3.46 1.39
CA LYS A 92 -31.24 -4.72 1.10
C LYS A 92 -30.80 -5.71 0.01
N PHE A 93 -29.72 -5.50 -0.73
CA PHE A 93 -29.30 -6.48 -1.75
C PHE A 93 -27.81 -6.79 -1.66
N TYR A 94 -27.43 -7.43 -0.55
CA TYR A 94 -26.14 -8.12 -0.43
C TYR A 94 -26.09 -9.22 -1.51
N LYS A 95 -25.24 -9.03 -2.52
CA LYS A 95 -24.72 -10.11 -3.37
C LYS A 95 -23.20 -9.98 -3.39
N PRO A 96 -22.46 -10.87 -2.71
CA PRO A 96 -21.05 -10.68 -2.46
C PRO A 96 -20.23 -10.98 -3.71
N LYS A 97 -19.06 -10.35 -3.81
CA LYS A 97 -17.81 -11.09 -3.99
C LYS A 97 -16.57 -10.35 -3.48
N GLU A 98 -16.46 -9.02 -3.57
CA GLU A 98 -15.18 -8.34 -3.25
C GLU A 98 -15.34 -6.87 -2.78
N LYS A 99 -16.24 -6.53 -1.82
CA LYS A 99 -16.37 -5.12 -1.36
C LYS A 99 -16.56 -4.99 0.15
N ILE A 100 -15.70 -4.21 0.80
CA ILE A 100 -15.71 -3.95 2.26
C ILE A 100 -16.07 -2.47 2.50
N PRO A 101 -17.22 -2.16 3.12
CA PRO A 101 -17.53 -0.83 3.63
C PRO A 101 -16.48 -0.33 4.62
N ILE A 102 -16.25 0.99 4.70
CA ILE A 102 -15.20 1.59 5.55
C ILE A 102 -15.23 1.11 7.01
N ILE A 103 -16.42 0.93 7.60
CA ILE A 103 -16.54 0.44 8.98
C ILE A 103 -16.10 -1.01 9.12
N LEU A 104 -16.40 -1.85 8.12
CA LEU A 104 -15.95 -3.23 8.08
C LEU A 104 -14.44 -3.31 7.78
N LEU A 105 -13.88 -2.34 7.06
CA LEU A 105 -12.44 -2.27 6.81
C LEU A 105 -11.67 -2.05 8.11
N PHE A 106 -12.13 -1.12 8.94
CA PHE A 106 -11.48 -0.89 10.23
C PHE A 106 -11.64 -2.10 11.17
N GLN A 107 -12.81 -2.75 11.19
CA GLN A 107 -13.01 -3.99 11.95
C GLN A 107 -12.09 -5.13 11.47
N ASP A 108 -12.00 -5.35 10.15
CA ASP A 108 -11.11 -6.37 9.57
C ASP A 108 -9.63 -6.04 9.83
N PHE A 109 -9.27 -4.77 9.78
CA PHE A 109 -7.92 -4.30 10.11
C PHE A 109 -7.60 -4.50 11.60
N GLU A 110 -8.52 -4.17 12.51
CA GLU A 110 -8.37 -4.39 13.95
C GLU A 110 -8.23 -5.89 14.25
N GLU A 111 -9.08 -6.73 13.67
CA GLU A 111 -9.00 -8.18 13.81
C GLU A 111 -7.66 -8.73 13.31
N PHE A 112 -7.17 -8.23 12.16
CA PHE A 112 -5.84 -8.56 11.64
C PHE A 112 -4.73 -8.16 12.62
N LEU A 113 -4.79 -6.96 13.20
CA LEU A 113 -3.79 -6.51 14.17
C LEU A 113 -3.79 -7.41 15.42
N GLU A 114 -4.97 -7.73 15.95
CA GLU A 114 -5.12 -8.58 17.14
C GLU A 114 -4.64 -10.00 16.94
N LYS A 115 -4.93 -10.60 15.77
CA LYS A 115 -4.63 -12.02 15.50
C LYS A 115 -3.25 -12.25 14.94
N GLU A 116 -2.75 -11.37 14.09
CA GLU A 116 -1.50 -11.59 13.34
C GLU A 116 -0.34 -10.72 13.81
N ILE A 117 -0.60 -9.50 14.31
CA ILE A 117 0.47 -8.55 14.65
C ILE A 117 0.78 -8.53 16.15
N PHE A 118 -0.21 -8.28 17.00
CA PHE A 118 -0.01 -8.10 18.44
C PHE A 118 0.55 -9.33 19.17
N PRO A 119 0.20 -10.58 18.82
CA PRO A 119 0.78 -11.77 19.46
C PRO A 119 2.29 -11.87 19.27
N THR A 120 2.84 -11.22 18.24
CA THR A 120 4.29 -11.23 17.95
C THR A 120 5.13 -10.37 18.92
N LYS A 121 4.50 -9.63 19.85
CA LYS A 121 5.11 -8.73 20.87
C LYS A 121 6.12 -7.69 20.34
N ASN A 122 6.26 -7.56 19.02
CA ASN A 122 7.22 -6.67 18.36
C ASN A 122 6.50 -5.48 17.69
N ILE A 123 5.72 -4.74 18.47
CA ILE A 123 4.87 -3.64 17.97
C ILE A 123 5.67 -2.34 18.00
N ASN A 124 6.61 -2.19 17.07
CA ASN A 124 7.19 -0.89 16.76
C ASN A 124 7.02 -0.62 15.26
N TYR A 125 5.76 -0.56 14.83
CA TYR A 125 5.37 -0.16 13.50
C TYR A 125 4.61 1.17 13.56
N SER A 126 4.81 2.07 12.60
CA SER A 126 3.91 3.21 12.42
C SER A 126 2.58 2.78 11.81
N ALA A 127 1.59 3.68 11.80
CA ALA A 127 0.31 3.43 11.16
C ALA A 127 0.47 3.06 9.68
N GLU A 128 1.31 3.79 8.93
CA GLU A 128 1.58 3.48 7.51
C GLU A 128 2.27 2.13 7.33
N GLU A 129 3.19 1.76 8.22
CA GLU A 129 3.84 0.45 8.19
C GLU A 129 2.82 -0.67 8.42
N LEU A 130 1.88 -0.51 9.37
CA LEU A 130 0.81 -1.48 9.62
C LEU A 130 -0.17 -1.59 8.43
N TRP A 131 -0.60 -0.46 7.88
CA TRP A 131 -1.47 -0.44 6.70
C TRP A 131 -0.81 -1.08 5.50
N LEU A 132 0.48 -0.84 5.27
CA LEU A 132 1.21 -1.47 4.19
C LEU A 132 1.30 -3.00 4.38
N ILE A 133 1.56 -3.48 5.60
CA ILE A 133 1.55 -4.92 5.89
C ILE A 133 0.17 -5.50 5.58
N TYR A 134 -0.90 -4.83 6.01
CA TYR A 134 -2.26 -5.27 5.77
C TYR A 134 -2.60 -5.30 4.27
N VAL A 135 -2.24 -4.28 3.49
CA VAL A 135 -2.38 -4.26 2.03
C VAL A 135 -1.64 -5.45 1.40
N MET A 136 -0.39 -5.67 1.79
CA MET A 136 0.43 -6.76 1.25
C MET A 136 -0.13 -8.15 1.56
N LYS A 137 -0.70 -8.32 2.76
CA LYS A 137 -1.39 -9.54 3.16
C LYS A 137 -2.67 -9.74 2.36
N ARG A 138 -3.55 -8.73 2.32
CA ARG A 138 -4.90 -8.85 1.74
C ARG A 138 -4.89 -8.99 0.23
N LYS A 139 -4.08 -8.20 -0.49
CA LYS A 139 -4.06 -8.19 -1.96
C LYS A 139 -3.07 -9.16 -2.56
N TYR A 140 -1.93 -9.38 -1.90
CA TYR A 140 -0.81 -10.11 -2.47
C TYR A 140 -0.41 -11.36 -1.68
N ASN A 141 -1.12 -11.66 -0.59
CA ASN A 141 -0.84 -12.81 0.29
C ASN A 141 0.62 -12.87 0.77
N LYS A 142 1.18 -11.71 1.14
CA LYS A 142 2.56 -11.57 1.61
C LYS A 142 2.66 -10.99 3.01
N ILE A 143 3.66 -11.43 3.77
CA ILE A 143 4.00 -10.91 5.10
C ILE A 143 5.41 -10.34 5.13
N TRP A 144 5.63 -9.31 5.94
CA TRP A 144 6.95 -8.71 6.09
C TRP A 144 7.83 -9.53 7.03
N ASN A 145 8.90 -10.11 6.50
CA ASN A 145 9.94 -10.73 7.31
C ASN A 145 10.93 -9.67 7.80
N LYS A 146 10.85 -9.30 9.09
CA LYS A 146 11.73 -8.29 9.70
C LYS A 146 13.22 -8.64 9.64
N ILE A 147 13.56 -9.92 9.73
CA ILE A 147 14.95 -10.40 9.78
C ILE A 147 15.58 -10.29 8.40
N LYS A 148 14.90 -10.82 7.38
CA LYS A 148 15.37 -10.75 5.99
C LYS A 148 15.16 -9.38 5.35
N LYS A 149 14.25 -8.57 5.91
CA LYS A 149 13.79 -7.28 5.36
C LYS A 149 13.19 -7.44 3.96
N GLU A 150 12.32 -8.44 3.82
CA GLU A 150 11.68 -8.82 2.56
C GLU A 150 10.23 -9.28 2.77
N TRP A 151 9.44 -9.23 1.69
CA TRP A 151 8.08 -9.77 1.66
C TRP A 151 8.12 -11.25 1.30
N GLU A 152 7.54 -12.10 2.14
CA GLU A 152 7.44 -13.55 1.93
C GLU A 152 6.01 -13.96 1.61
N GLU A 153 5.85 -14.86 0.64
CA GLU A 153 4.55 -15.45 0.33
C GLU A 153 4.10 -16.38 1.45
N ILE A 154 2.84 -16.26 1.80
CA ILE A 154 2.23 -17.09 2.84
C ILE A 154 1.80 -18.39 2.17
N LYS A 155 2.57 -19.46 2.41
CA LYS A 155 2.23 -20.81 1.96
C LYS A 155 1.03 -21.30 2.76
N ASN A 156 -0.08 -21.60 2.08
CA ASN A 156 -1.22 -22.25 2.71
C ASN A 156 -0.87 -23.72 2.96
N GLU A 157 -0.43 -24.09 4.17
CA GLU A 157 -0.09 -25.48 4.51
C GLU A 157 -1.29 -26.38 4.82
N ASN A 158 -2.52 -26.00 4.44
CA ASN A 158 -3.73 -26.78 4.73
C ASN A 158 -4.45 -27.31 3.47
N THR A 159 -3.77 -28.20 2.74
CA THR A 159 -4.42 -29.20 1.86
C THR A 159 -3.69 -30.55 1.94
N LYS A 160 -3.41 -31.05 3.14
CA LYS A 160 -3.18 -32.48 3.37
C LYS A 160 -3.86 -32.93 4.66
N LYS A 161 -4.94 -33.70 4.48
CA LYS A 161 -5.88 -34.37 5.41
C LYS A 161 -7.27 -33.88 5.01
N ILE A 162 -8.06 -34.64 4.28
CA ILE A 162 -8.65 -35.92 4.71
C ILE A 162 -8.69 -36.90 3.51
N ASN A 163 -8.13 -38.09 3.71
CA ASN A 163 -8.48 -39.30 2.97
C ASN A 163 -9.73 -39.91 3.59
#